data_AF-A0A8T9QHJ2-F1
#
_entry.id   AF-A0A8T9QHJ2-F1
#
_cell.length_a   1.000
_cell.length_b   1.000
_cell.length_c   1.000
_cell.angle_alpha   90.00
_cell.angle_beta   90.00
_cell.angle_gamma   90.00
#
_symmetry.space_group_name_H-M   'P 1'
#
loop_
_entity.id
_entity.type
_entity.pdbx_description
1 polymer ?
#
loop_
_entity_poly.entity_id
_entity_poly.type
_entity_poly.pdbx_seq_one_letter_code
_entity_poly.pdbx_strand_id
1 'polypeptide(L)'
;MYRSAFTNRLTIVVTPLKALMEDQVNALWKLGFYSSVEYINQDKRDELPQIYRRLAGGEISLLFITPERFRSGAFTKAFLQRFNNDQGLEYAVYDEAHCISQWGHEFRPDYLYSGKAVQRFREGSSRRFPVLLFSATVSEKIYQEFTQLFV
;
A
#
# COMPACT_ATOMS: atom_id res chain seq x y z
N MET A 1 5.28 -11.94 -4.10
CA MET A 1 4.29 -12.93 -3.61
C MET A 1 4.92 -14.14 -2.95
N TYR A 2 6.01 -14.71 -3.49
CA TYR A 2 6.68 -15.85 -2.85
C TYR A 2 7.07 -15.55 -1.39
N ARG A 3 7.77 -14.43 -1.10
CA ARG A 3 8.15 -14.07 0.28
C ARG A 3 6.97 -13.90 1.24
N SER A 4 5.90 -13.20 0.83
CA SER A 4 4.72 -13.02 1.68
C SER A 4 4.00 -14.35 1.96
N ALA A 5 4.08 -15.33 1.06
CA ALA A 5 3.57 -16.68 1.32
C ALA A 5 4.36 -17.43 2.42
N PHE A 6 5.63 -17.10 2.65
CA PHE A 6 6.44 -17.66 3.75
C PHE A 6 6.39 -16.82 5.03
N THR A 7 6.47 -15.49 4.92
CA THR A 7 6.51 -14.61 6.10
C THR A 7 5.11 -14.30 6.63
N ASN A 8 4.08 -14.44 5.79
CA ASN A 8 2.71 -13.98 6.02
C ASN A 8 2.62 -12.53 6.54
N ARG A 9 3.57 -11.68 6.16
CA ARG A 9 3.59 -10.25 6.50
C ARG A 9 2.90 -9.42 5.43
N LEU A 10 2.29 -8.32 5.83
CA LEU A 10 1.55 -7.45 4.92
C LEU A 10 2.47 -6.71 3.94
N THR A 11 2.16 -6.83 2.66
CA THR A 11 2.56 -5.88 1.61
C THR A 11 1.39 -4.98 1.28
N ILE A 12 1.63 -3.67 1.22
CA ILE A 12 0.65 -2.70 0.74
C ILE A 12 1.07 -2.14 -0.61
N VAL A 13 0.12 -2.06 -1.54
CA VAL A 13 0.29 -1.46 -2.87
C VAL A 13 -0.62 -0.25 -2.97
N VAL A 14 -0.04 0.92 -3.12
CA VAL A 14 -0.73 2.20 -3.32
C VAL A 14 -0.72 2.50 -4.82
N THR A 15 -1.90 2.60 -5.43
CA THR A 15 -2.04 2.83 -6.89
C THR A 15 -3.22 3.76 -7.19
N PRO A 16 -3.19 4.60 -8.26
CA PRO A 16 -4.23 5.57 -8.53
C PRO A 16 -5.37 4.98 -9.37
N LEU A 17 -5.13 3.84 -10.03
CA LEU A 17 -6.01 3.27 -11.05
C LEU A 17 -6.86 2.16 -10.46
N LYS A 18 -8.07 2.51 -10.01
CA LYS A 18 -9.04 1.57 -9.43
C LYS A 18 -9.32 0.35 -10.31
N ALA A 19 -9.49 0.56 -11.62
CA ALA A 19 -9.76 -0.52 -12.57
C ALA A 19 -8.56 -1.50 -12.66
N LEU A 20 -7.33 -0.97 -12.66
CA LEU A 20 -6.12 -1.77 -12.71
C LEU A 20 -5.93 -2.63 -11.44
N MET A 21 -6.32 -2.10 -10.27
CA MET A 21 -6.30 -2.86 -9.02
C MET A 21 -7.16 -4.12 -9.12
N GLU A 22 -8.39 -3.98 -9.61
CA GLU A 22 -9.35 -5.07 -9.70
C GLU A 22 -8.86 -6.14 -10.69
N ASP A 23 -8.39 -5.73 -11.86
CA ASP A 23 -7.85 -6.67 -12.86
C ASP A 23 -6.65 -7.47 -12.32
N GLN A 24 -5.71 -6.78 -11.65
CA GLN A 24 -4.54 -7.42 -11.06
C GLN A 24 -4.94 -8.39 -9.93
N VAL A 25 -5.85 -8.00 -9.05
CA VAL A 25 -6.30 -8.86 -7.95
C VAL A 25 -7.10 -10.05 -8.47
N ASN A 26 -8.00 -9.84 -9.44
CA ASN A 26 -8.76 -10.91 -10.07
C ASN A 26 -7.84 -11.93 -10.77
N ALA A 27 -6.77 -11.47 -11.42
CA ALA A 27 -5.77 -12.37 -11.99
C ALA A 27 -5.08 -13.22 -10.91
N LEU A 28 -4.71 -12.62 -9.77
CA LEU A 28 -4.08 -13.34 -8.65
C LEU A 28 -5.04 -14.31 -7.97
N TRP A 29 -6.32 -13.96 -7.87
CA TRP A 29 -7.36 -14.85 -7.36
C TRP A 29 -7.51 -16.09 -8.22
N LYS A 30 -7.49 -15.95 -9.56
CA LYS A 30 -7.51 -17.08 -10.50
C LYS A 30 -6.29 -18.00 -10.36
N LEU A 31 -5.16 -17.48 -9.86
CA LEU A 31 -3.95 -18.25 -9.56
C LEU A 31 -3.98 -18.89 -8.15
N GLY A 32 -5.08 -18.77 -7.41
CA GLY A 32 -5.28 -19.42 -6.11
C GLY A 32 -5.02 -18.52 -4.89
N PHE A 33 -4.74 -17.22 -5.08
CA PHE A 33 -4.41 -16.31 -3.97
C PHE A 33 -5.63 -15.54 -3.39
N TYR A 34 -6.85 -16.04 -3.62
CA TYR A 34 -8.10 -15.37 -3.23
C TYR A 34 -8.28 -15.12 -1.73
N SER A 35 -7.67 -15.95 -0.89
CA SER A 35 -7.73 -15.79 0.56
C SER A 35 -6.77 -14.72 1.09
N SER A 36 -5.65 -14.49 0.39
CA SER A 36 -4.52 -13.70 0.90
C SER A 36 -4.28 -12.37 0.18
N VAL A 37 -4.91 -12.15 -0.97
CA VAL A 37 -4.82 -10.92 -1.78
C VAL A 37 -6.16 -10.22 -1.77
N GLU A 38 -6.17 -8.92 -1.56
CA GLU A 38 -7.40 -8.13 -1.53
C GLU A 38 -7.17 -6.71 -2.06
N TYR A 39 -8.26 -6.02 -2.41
CA TYR A 39 -8.23 -4.60 -2.75
C TYR A 39 -9.36 -3.82 -2.08
N ILE A 40 -9.14 -2.53 -1.87
CA ILE A 40 -10.17 -1.61 -1.38
C ILE A 40 -10.36 -0.47 -2.36
N ASN A 41 -11.53 -0.44 -3.02
CA ASN A 41 -11.98 0.69 -3.82
C ASN A 41 -13.29 1.27 -3.23
N GLN A 42 -14.03 2.07 -4.02
CA GLN A 42 -15.29 2.68 -3.57
C GLN A 42 -16.50 1.74 -3.70
N ASP A 43 -16.37 0.65 -4.46
CA ASP A 43 -17.48 -0.27 -4.76
C ASP A 43 -17.63 -1.33 -3.65
N LYS A 44 -16.55 -1.61 -2.91
CA LYS A 44 -16.53 -2.57 -1.79
C LYS A 44 -17.00 -2.03 -0.43
N ARG A 45 -17.85 -1.01 -0.40
CA ARG A 45 -18.24 -0.34 0.87
C ARG A 45 -18.84 -1.30 1.90
N ASP A 46 -19.72 -2.18 1.46
CA ASP A 46 -20.42 -3.12 2.34
C ASP A 46 -19.50 -4.25 2.83
N GLU A 47 -18.42 -4.54 2.09
CA GLU A 47 -17.41 -5.54 2.45
C GLU A 47 -16.31 -4.99 3.37
N LEU A 48 -16.20 -3.66 3.52
CA LEU A 48 -15.13 -3.03 4.32
C LEU A 48 -14.97 -3.61 5.73
N PRO A 49 -16.04 -3.85 6.51
CA PRO A 49 -15.90 -4.43 7.84
C PRO A 49 -15.22 -5.81 7.82
N GLN A 50 -15.57 -6.65 6.84
CA GLN A 50 -14.97 -7.96 6.66
C GLN A 50 -13.51 -7.84 6.21
N ILE A 51 -13.20 -6.96 5.25
CA ILE A 51 -11.83 -6.73 4.77
C ILE A 51 -10.94 -6.25 5.93
N TYR A 52 -11.42 -5.31 6.76
CA TYR A 52 -10.68 -4.81 7.91
C TYR A 52 -10.44 -5.89 8.97
N ARG A 53 -11.43 -6.75 9.23
CA ARG A 53 -11.27 -7.92 10.11
C ARG A 53 -10.17 -8.85 9.58
N ARG A 54 -10.23 -9.20 8.30
CA ARG A 54 -9.24 -10.08 7.64
C ARG A 54 -7.85 -9.47 7.62
N LEU A 55 -7.75 -8.16 7.39
CA LEU A 55 -6.51 -7.40 7.44
C LEU A 55 -5.88 -7.45 8.83
N ALA A 56 -6.64 -7.07 9.86
CA ALA A 56 -6.18 -7.06 11.24
C ALA A 56 -5.85 -8.46 11.76
N GLY A 57 -6.58 -9.48 11.30
CA GLY A 57 -6.38 -10.89 11.63
C GLY A 57 -5.21 -11.55 10.89
N GLY A 58 -4.56 -10.85 9.96
CA GLY A 58 -3.41 -11.37 9.23
C GLY A 58 -3.72 -12.37 8.12
N GLU A 59 -4.99 -12.45 7.70
CA GLU A 59 -5.42 -13.26 6.55
C GLU A 59 -4.96 -12.63 5.23
N ILE A 60 -4.90 -11.29 5.17
CA ILE A 60 -4.46 -10.55 3.99
C ILE A 60 -2.94 -10.30 4.08
N SER A 61 -2.20 -10.80 3.09
CA SER A 61 -0.75 -10.60 2.95
C SER A 61 -0.39 -9.62 1.82
N LEU A 62 -1.32 -9.35 0.90
CA LEU A 62 -1.16 -8.33 -0.15
C LEU A 62 -2.45 -7.52 -0.27
N LEU A 63 -2.34 -6.21 -0.02
CA LEU A 63 -3.49 -5.31 -0.06
C LEU A 63 -3.25 -4.16 -1.04
N PHE A 64 -4.13 -4.03 -2.03
CA PHE A 64 -4.17 -2.88 -2.93
C PHE A 64 -5.10 -1.81 -2.38
N ILE A 65 -4.63 -0.57 -2.30
CA ILE A 65 -5.41 0.59 -1.87
C ILE A 65 -5.17 1.82 -2.76
N THR A 66 -6.14 2.72 -2.73
CA THR A 66 -5.94 4.10 -3.20
C THR A 66 -5.28 4.93 -2.08
N PRO A 67 -4.52 6.00 -2.39
CA PRO A 67 -3.76 6.75 -1.40
C PRO A 67 -4.64 7.43 -0.33
N GLU A 68 -5.88 7.79 -0.68
CA GLU A 68 -6.81 8.46 0.24
C GLU A 68 -7.22 7.55 1.42
N ARG A 69 -7.00 6.24 1.31
CA ARG A 69 -7.34 5.27 2.38
C ARG A 69 -6.60 5.54 3.68
N PHE A 70 -5.39 6.09 3.64
CA PHE A 70 -4.65 6.48 4.83
C PHE A 70 -5.35 7.56 5.67
N ARG A 71 -6.36 8.26 5.14
CA ARG A 71 -7.20 9.21 5.89
C ARG A 71 -8.37 8.57 6.61
N SER A 72 -8.72 7.32 6.29
CA SER A 72 -9.84 6.63 6.94
C SER A 72 -9.40 6.07 8.29
N GLY A 73 -10.02 6.55 9.38
CA GLY A 73 -9.72 6.08 10.73
C GLY A 73 -9.95 4.58 10.92
N ALA A 74 -11.00 4.03 10.29
CA ALA A 74 -11.29 2.60 10.35
C ALA A 74 -10.20 1.74 9.66
N PHE A 75 -9.77 2.17 8.47
CA PHE A 75 -8.65 1.54 7.77
C PHE A 75 -7.37 1.63 8.60
N THR A 76 -7.00 2.84 9.05
CA THR A 76 -5.76 3.07 9.80
C THR A 76 -5.73 2.25 11.09
N LYS A 77 -6.87 2.08 11.78
CA LYS A 77 -6.97 1.21 12.96
C LYS A 77 -6.64 -0.26 12.62
N ALA A 78 -7.27 -0.81 11.58
CA ALA A 78 -7.04 -2.19 11.16
C ALA A 78 -5.61 -2.41 10.64
N PHE A 79 -5.11 -1.45 9.84
CA PHE A 79 -3.74 -1.43 9.33
C PHE A 79 -2.72 -1.41 10.47
N LEU A 80 -2.86 -0.52 11.46
CA LEU A 80 -1.91 -0.41 12.57
C LEU A 80 -1.88 -1.68 13.43
N GLN A 81 -3.04 -2.32 13.65
CA GLN A 81 -3.08 -3.60 14.35
C GLN A 81 -2.28 -4.66 13.60
N ARG A 82 -2.50 -4.80 12.29
CA ARG A 82 -1.73 -5.71 11.42
C ARG A 82 -0.25 -5.37 11.40
N PHE A 83 0.08 -4.09 11.20
CA PHE A 83 1.45 -3.58 11.16
C PHE A 83 2.22 -3.87 12.45
N ASN A 84 1.60 -3.69 13.61
CA ASN A 84 2.24 -3.95 14.90
C ASN A 84 2.48 -5.45 15.12
N ASN A 85 1.51 -6.29 14.77
CA ASN A 85 1.64 -7.75 14.84
C ASN A 85 2.78 -8.25 13.95
N ASP A 86 2.92 -7.67 12.76
CA ASP A 86 3.98 -8.00 11.80
C ASP A 86 5.32 -7.31 12.11
N GLN A 87 5.39 -6.46 13.14
CA GLN A 87 6.53 -5.59 13.46
C GLN A 87 7.00 -4.77 12.24
N GLY A 88 6.05 -4.23 11.48
CA GLY A 88 6.26 -3.50 10.23
C GLY A 88 5.69 -4.21 9.00
N LEU A 89 5.93 -3.66 7.82
CA LEU A 89 5.50 -4.27 6.56
C LEU A 89 6.55 -5.26 6.01
N GLU A 90 6.11 -6.14 5.11
CA GLU A 90 7.02 -6.83 4.19
C GLU A 90 7.53 -5.84 3.13
N TYR A 91 6.61 -5.12 2.47
CA TYR A 91 6.90 -4.04 1.52
C TYR A 91 5.82 -2.96 1.55
N ALA A 92 6.22 -1.71 1.32
CA ALA A 92 5.32 -0.67 0.85
C ALA A 92 5.61 -0.37 -0.62
N VAL A 93 4.61 -0.50 -1.49
CA VAL A 93 4.76 -0.34 -2.93
C VAL A 93 3.93 0.86 -3.37
N TYR A 94 4.54 1.75 -4.15
CA TYR A 94 3.88 2.85 -4.82
C TYR A 94 3.95 2.64 -6.32
N ASP A 95 2.80 2.47 -6.93
CA ASP A 95 2.60 2.51 -8.37
C ASP A 95 2.32 3.96 -8.80
N GLU A 96 2.70 4.32 -10.03
CA GLU A 96 2.73 5.70 -10.52
C GLU A 96 3.34 6.68 -9.51
N ALA A 97 4.49 6.31 -8.94
CA ALA A 97 5.12 7.01 -7.83
C ALA A 97 5.41 8.49 -8.14
N HIS A 98 5.49 8.88 -9.41
CA HIS A 98 5.60 10.29 -9.82
C HIS A 98 4.47 11.17 -9.25
N CYS A 99 3.30 10.59 -8.93
CA CYS A 99 2.18 11.27 -8.27
C CYS A 99 2.53 11.84 -6.88
N ILE A 100 3.58 11.31 -6.21
CA ILE A 100 4.05 11.80 -4.90
C ILE A 100 4.67 13.19 -5.04
N SER A 101 5.37 13.45 -6.15
CA SER A 101 6.16 14.66 -6.34
C SER A 101 5.30 15.83 -6.78
N GLN A 102 5.54 17.01 -6.19
CA GLN A 102 4.86 18.25 -6.58
C GLN A 102 5.26 18.73 -7.99
N TRP A 103 6.38 18.23 -8.51
CA TRP A 103 6.86 18.49 -9.87
C TRP A 103 6.44 17.40 -10.86
N GLY A 104 5.70 16.38 -10.40
CA GLY A 104 5.08 15.40 -11.28
C GLY A 104 3.93 16.02 -12.06
N HIS A 105 3.78 15.62 -13.32
CA HIS A 105 2.68 16.07 -14.17
C HIS A 105 1.29 15.71 -13.61
N GLU A 106 1.20 14.65 -12.80
CA GLU A 106 0.00 14.21 -12.10
C GLU A 106 0.16 14.25 -10.57
N PHE A 107 0.68 15.35 -10.02
CA PHE A 107 0.79 15.50 -8.58
C PHE A 107 -0.56 15.27 -7.87
N ARG A 108 -0.56 14.39 -6.86
CA ARG A 108 -1.73 14.11 -6.02
C ARG A 108 -1.39 14.32 -4.54
N PRO A 109 -2.04 15.28 -3.84
CA PRO A 109 -1.80 15.52 -2.42
C PRO A 109 -1.95 14.28 -1.53
N ASP A 110 -2.85 13.37 -1.86
CA ASP A 110 -3.05 12.13 -1.11
C ASP A 110 -1.90 11.14 -1.28
N TYR A 111 -1.23 11.13 -2.44
CA TYR A 111 0.00 10.37 -2.61
C TYR A 111 1.10 10.87 -1.68
N LEU A 112 1.36 12.17 -1.67
CA LEU A 112 2.34 12.76 -0.76
C LEU A 112 1.97 12.50 0.71
N TYR A 113 0.69 12.63 1.07
CA TYR A 113 0.22 12.31 2.43
C TYR A 113 0.49 10.86 2.80
N SER A 114 0.13 9.92 1.92
CA SER A 114 0.38 8.49 2.16
C SER A 114 1.87 8.18 2.26
N GLY A 115 2.72 8.77 1.42
CA GLY A 115 4.18 8.63 1.48
C GLY A 115 4.75 9.08 2.82
N LYS A 116 4.32 10.26 3.30
CA LYS A 116 4.68 10.76 4.64
C LYS A 116 4.14 9.87 5.77
N ALA A 117 2.96 9.28 5.62
CA ALA A 117 2.42 8.34 6.60
C ALA A 117 3.27 7.06 6.67
N VAL A 118 3.59 6.45 5.53
CA VAL A 118 4.44 5.26 5.44
C VAL A 118 5.83 5.54 6.01
N GLN A 119 6.41 6.72 5.74
CA GLN A 119 7.69 7.11 6.31
C GLN A 119 7.65 7.15 7.84
N ARG A 120 6.64 7.80 8.43
CA ARG A 120 6.45 7.82 9.89
C ARG A 120 6.30 6.43 10.49
N PHE A 121 5.55 5.54 9.83
CA PHE A 121 5.43 4.15 10.28
C PHE A 121 6.76 3.41 10.21
N ARG A 122 7.55 3.66 9.16
CA ARG A 122 8.87 3.06 8.97
C ARG A 122 9.87 3.48 10.06
N GLU A 123 9.83 4.75 10.46
CA GLU A 123 10.65 5.31 11.56
C GLU A 123 10.25 4.76 12.93
N GLY A 124 8.95 4.54 13.16
CA GLY A 124 8.42 3.98 14.41
C GLY A 124 8.44 2.45 14.50
N SER A 125 8.80 1.74 13.42
CA SER A 125 8.80 0.28 13.37
C SER A 125 10.07 -0.31 14.00
N SER A 126 9.93 -1.40 14.76
CA SER A 126 11.07 -2.18 15.26
C SER A 126 11.94 -2.76 14.15
N ARG A 127 11.38 -2.92 12.94
CA ARG A 127 12.09 -3.40 11.76
C ARG A 127 11.88 -2.44 10.59
N ARG A 128 12.97 -1.98 9.98
CA ARG A 128 12.92 -1.22 8.73
C ARG A 128 12.39 -2.14 7.62
N PHE A 129 11.42 -1.65 6.87
CA PHE A 129 10.86 -2.34 5.71
C PHE A 129 11.14 -1.56 4.42
N PRO A 130 11.26 -2.23 3.25
CA PRO A 130 11.56 -1.56 2.00
C PRO A 130 10.34 -0.80 1.46
N VAL A 131 10.62 0.35 0.86
CA VAL A 131 9.65 1.12 0.06
C VAL A 131 10.06 1.01 -1.40
N LEU A 132 9.16 0.51 -2.25
CA LEU A 132 9.39 0.31 -3.68
C LEU A 132 8.57 1.35 -4.45
N LEU A 133 9.23 2.11 -5.31
CA LEU A 133 8.63 3.18 -6.11
C LEU A 133 8.70 2.77 -7.59
N PHE A 134 7.54 2.62 -8.23
CA PHE A 134 7.41 2.27 -9.64
C PHE A 134 6.79 3.44 -10.39
N SER A 135 7.43 3.88 -11.47
CA SER A 135 6.90 4.92 -12.34
C SER A 135 7.55 4.82 -13.72
N ALA A 136 6.78 5.03 -14.78
CA ALA A 136 7.31 5.13 -16.15
C ALA A 136 8.06 6.47 -16.36
N THR A 137 7.69 7.50 -15.61
CA THR A 137 8.25 8.85 -15.74
C THR A 137 8.88 9.28 -14.41
N VAL A 138 10.20 9.47 -14.40
CA VAL A 138 10.95 10.00 -13.24
C VAL A 138 11.97 10.98 -13.77
N SER A 139 11.75 12.28 -13.53
CA SER A 139 12.76 13.30 -13.78
C SER A 139 13.75 13.36 -12.62
N GLU A 140 14.90 14.00 -12.83
CA GLU A 140 15.91 14.20 -11.79
C GLU A 140 15.33 14.89 -10.53
N LYS A 141 14.42 15.84 -10.70
CA LYS A 141 13.75 16.51 -9.57
C LYS A 141 12.89 15.55 -8.76
N ILE A 142 12.13 14.67 -9.43
CA ILE A 142 11.29 13.66 -8.78
C ILE A 142 12.18 12.67 -8.02
N TYR A 143 13.30 12.25 -8.62
CA TYR A 143 14.27 11.36 -7.98
C TYR A 143 14.86 11.97 -6.69
N GLN A 144 15.20 13.26 -6.72
CA GLN A 144 15.71 13.98 -5.55
C GLN A 144 14.66 14.07 -4.44
N GLU A 145 13.40 14.35 -4.76
CA GLU A 145 12.33 14.35 -3.76
C GLU A 145 12.07 12.97 -3.15
N PHE A 146 12.14 11.89 -3.95
CA PHE A 146 12.04 10.53 -3.43
C PHE A 146 13.17 10.21 -2.46
N THR A 147 14.39 10.62 -2.79
CA THR A 147 15.56 10.44 -1.92
C THR A 147 15.35 11.19 -0.60
N GLN A 148 14.89 12.45 -0.64
CA GLN A 148 14.62 13.22 0.58
C GLN A 148 13.50 12.62 1.44
N LEU A 149 12.49 12.01 0.83
CA LEU A 149 11.34 11.48 1.55
C LEU A 149 11.58 10.07 2.13
N PHE A 150 12.29 9.20 1.40
CA PHE A 150 12.37 7.78 1.70
C PHE A 150 13.80 7.25 1.96
N VAL A 151 14.85 8.05 1.84
CA VAL A 151 16.23 7.62 2.16
C VAL A 151 16.68 8.28 3.45
#